data_AF-A0A4Q7G3T8-F1
#
_entry.id   AF-A0A4Q7G3T8-F1
#
_cell.length_a   1.000
_cell.length_b   1.000
_cell.length_c   1.000
_cell.angle_alpha   90.00
_cell.angle_beta   90.00
_cell.angle_gamma   90.00
#
_symmetry.space_group_name_H-M   'P 1'
#
loop_
_entity.id
_entity.type
_entity.pdbx_description
1 polymer ?
#
loop_
_entity_poly.entity_id
_entity_poly.type
_entity_poly.pdbx_seq_one_letter_code
_entity_poly.pdbx_strand_id
1 'polypeptide(L)'
;MTNRRPLLRAIFDAAVAAAHPDVVLAPHFRPVPKGRVIVLAAGKGAAAMAAAAERHYLDALELDPALLAGIATTRHGHGVPTRRIRVVEAGHPVPDEAGLKAADDTLRLAATATADDLLLVLISGGGSANWIAPVDGVSFAQKQQVNRALLRSGAPIGEMNIVRKHLSRIKGGRLARAGQRAEIVTLAISDVPHDDPSAIASGPTVADPTTLADARAIVAKYNLAIDDSVRRALDDPGNESCKPGDPAFARSTFELIAKPKASIEAAVKVAREAGYATIDLGADLEGEARDVA
;
A
#
# COMPACT_ATOMS: atom_id res chain seq x y z
N MET A 1 6.20 -35.91 -26.94
CA MET A 1 6.07 -34.47 -26.62
C MET A 1 6.63 -34.24 -25.24
N THR A 2 7.74 -33.49 -25.11
CA THR A 2 8.34 -33.19 -23.81
C THR A 2 7.37 -32.34 -22.99
N ASN A 3 6.98 -32.80 -21.81
CA ASN A 3 6.12 -32.05 -20.91
C ASN A 3 6.86 -30.78 -20.45
N ARG A 4 6.49 -29.61 -20.99
CA ARG A 4 7.11 -28.31 -20.67
C ARG A 4 6.58 -27.69 -19.38
N ARG A 5 5.53 -28.26 -18.78
CA ARG A 5 4.89 -27.72 -17.57
C ARG A 5 5.85 -27.54 -16.39
N PRO A 6 6.78 -28.47 -16.10
CA PRO A 6 7.75 -28.27 -15.01
C PRO A 6 8.65 -27.06 -15.24
N LEU A 7 9.14 -26.87 -16.47
CA LEU A 7 9.98 -25.72 -16.80
C LEU A 7 9.20 -24.40 -16.70
N LEU A 8 8.00 -24.34 -17.29
CA LEU A 8 7.15 -23.14 -17.20
C LEU A 8 6.82 -22.80 -15.74
N ARG A 9 6.60 -23.82 -14.90
CA ARG A 9 6.39 -23.62 -13.47
C ARG A 9 7.66 -23.08 -12.79
N ALA A 10 8.84 -23.60 -13.11
CA ALA A 10 10.11 -23.10 -12.56
C ALA A 10 10.37 -21.63 -12.93
N ILE A 11 10.07 -21.24 -14.17
CA ILE A 11 10.17 -19.83 -14.63
C ILE A 11 9.23 -18.94 -13.81
N PHE A 12 7.97 -19.37 -13.63
CA PHE A 12 7.00 -18.65 -12.80
C PHE A 12 7.43 -18.57 -11.33
N ASP A 13 7.93 -19.67 -10.76
CA ASP A 13 8.39 -19.73 -9.38
C ASP A 13 9.56 -18.79 -9.10
N ALA A 14 10.51 -18.69 -10.03
CA ALA A 14 11.61 -17.75 -9.91
C ALA A 14 11.12 -16.29 -9.87
N ALA A 15 10.15 -15.93 -10.72
CA ALA A 15 9.54 -14.60 -10.70
C ALA A 15 8.83 -14.30 -9.39
N VAL A 16 8.06 -15.26 -8.86
CA VAL A 16 7.34 -15.11 -7.58
C VAL A 16 8.31 -15.03 -6.41
N ALA A 17 9.33 -15.89 -6.37
CA ALA A 17 10.34 -15.92 -5.32
C ALA A 17 11.12 -14.60 -5.23
N ALA A 18 11.43 -13.99 -6.37
CA ALA A 18 12.15 -12.71 -6.44
C ALA A 18 11.40 -11.54 -5.79
N ALA A 19 10.07 -11.63 -5.64
CA ALA A 19 9.25 -10.62 -4.96
C ALA A 19 8.66 -11.13 -3.64
N HIS A 20 9.06 -12.32 -3.18
CA HIS A 20 8.48 -12.92 -1.98
C HIS A 20 8.92 -12.14 -0.73
N PRO A 21 8.00 -11.76 0.17
CA PRO A 21 8.33 -10.96 1.36
C PRO A 21 9.50 -11.51 2.19
N ASP A 22 9.58 -12.83 2.35
CA ASP A 22 10.67 -13.48 3.10
C ASP A 22 12.06 -13.29 2.49
N VAL A 23 12.14 -12.98 1.19
CA VAL A 23 13.38 -12.75 0.48
C VAL A 23 13.72 -11.25 0.47
N VAL A 24 12.73 -10.41 0.19
CA VAL A 24 12.97 -8.99 -0.11
C VAL A 24 12.96 -8.08 1.12
N LEU A 25 12.38 -8.49 2.25
CA LEU A 25 12.23 -7.59 3.40
C LEU A 25 13.47 -7.51 4.29
N ALA A 26 14.10 -8.66 4.59
CA ALA A 26 15.12 -8.75 5.63
C ALA A 26 16.30 -7.77 5.46
N PRO A 27 16.81 -7.50 4.24
CA PRO A 27 17.90 -6.54 4.04
C PRO A 27 17.53 -5.07 4.34
N HIS A 28 16.24 -4.75 4.39
CA HIS A 28 15.74 -3.37 4.52
C HIS A 28 15.20 -3.05 5.92
N PHE A 29 15.05 -4.05 6.79
CA PHE A 29 14.63 -3.82 8.17
C PHE A 29 15.68 -3.01 8.93
N ARG A 30 15.18 -2.15 9.82
CA ARG A 30 16.04 -1.34 10.70
C ARG A 30 16.44 -2.15 11.93
N PRO A 31 17.55 -1.78 12.59
CA PRO A 31 17.87 -2.31 13.90
C PRO A 31 16.74 -2.07 14.91
N VAL A 32 16.75 -2.84 16.00
CA VAL A 32 15.82 -2.65 17.12
C VAL A 32 15.95 -1.21 17.67
N PRO A 33 14.86 -0.44 17.75
CA PRO A 33 14.88 0.90 18.31
C PRO A 33 14.94 0.86 19.85
N LYS A 34 15.04 2.02 20.50
CA LYS A 34 14.97 2.10 21.97
C LYS A 34 13.60 1.71 22.53
N GLY A 35 12.54 2.05 21.78
CA GLY A 35 11.15 1.77 22.12
C GLY A 35 10.61 0.56 21.37
N ARG A 36 9.37 0.69 20.89
CA ARG A 36 8.63 -0.37 20.21
C ARG A 36 8.93 -0.41 18.72
N VAL A 37 8.76 -1.58 18.13
CA VAL A 37 8.53 -1.73 16.69
C VAL A 37 7.02 -1.83 16.48
N ILE A 38 6.47 -0.86 15.75
CA ILE A 38 5.04 -0.79 15.40
C ILE A 38 4.90 -1.08 13.91
N VAL A 39 4.35 -2.26 13.57
CA VAL A 39 4.19 -2.69 12.18
C VAL A 39 2.78 -2.37 11.68
N LEU A 40 2.69 -1.56 10.63
CA LEU A 40 1.45 -1.21 9.96
C LEU A 40 1.48 -1.71 8.51
N ALA A 41 0.72 -2.74 8.19
CA ALA A 41 0.77 -3.36 6.87
C ALA A 41 -0.57 -3.29 6.11
N ALA A 42 -0.52 -3.06 4.80
CA ALA A 42 -1.69 -3.13 3.93
C ALA A 42 -1.39 -3.62 2.51
N GLY A 43 -2.37 -4.32 1.94
CA GLY A 43 -2.31 -4.89 0.59
C GLY A 43 -2.37 -6.42 0.60
N LYS A 44 -2.37 -7.01 -0.61
CA LYS A 44 -2.47 -8.45 -0.86
C LYS A 44 -1.38 -9.25 -0.13
N GLY A 45 -0.19 -8.68 0.01
CA GLY A 45 0.96 -9.28 0.69
C GLY A 45 1.10 -8.91 2.16
N ALA A 46 0.21 -8.09 2.72
CA ALA A 46 0.40 -7.50 4.05
C ALA A 46 0.57 -8.52 5.17
N ALA A 47 -0.23 -9.60 5.17
CA ALA A 47 -0.13 -10.63 6.20
C ALA A 47 1.19 -11.41 6.12
N ALA A 48 1.65 -11.73 4.91
CA ALA A 48 2.95 -12.38 4.70
C ALA A 48 4.12 -11.45 5.09
N MET A 49 4.06 -10.17 4.71
CA MET A 49 5.05 -9.17 5.09
C MET A 49 5.11 -8.97 6.62
N ALA A 50 3.96 -8.96 7.29
CA ALA A 50 3.88 -8.89 8.74
C ALA A 50 4.49 -10.12 9.42
N ALA A 51 4.17 -11.32 8.95
CA ALA A 51 4.77 -12.55 9.47
C ALA A 51 6.30 -12.59 9.28
N ALA A 52 6.80 -12.10 8.14
CA ALA A 52 8.23 -11.94 7.90
C ALA A 52 8.88 -10.94 8.88
N ALA A 53 8.21 -9.81 9.13
CA ALA A 53 8.68 -8.84 10.11
C ALA A 53 8.72 -9.43 11.53
N GLU A 54 7.72 -10.20 11.95
CA GLU A 54 7.77 -10.87 13.26
C GLU A 54 8.93 -11.83 13.39
N ARG A 55 9.16 -12.68 12.38
CA ARG A 55 10.30 -13.61 12.43
C ARG A 55 11.62 -12.86 12.51
N HIS A 56 11.75 -11.77 11.75
CA HIS A 56 12.95 -10.96 11.81
C HIS A 56 13.16 -10.33 13.19
N TYR A 57 12.19 -9.56 13.69
CA TYR A 57 12.38 -8.84 14.95
C TYR A 57 12.40 -9.76 16.17
N LEU A 58 11.53 -10.77 16.23
CA LEU A 58 11.45 -11.67 17.40
C LEU A 58 12.52 -12.76 17.39
N ASP A 59 12.82 -13.35 16.23
CA ASP A 59 13.69 -14.53 16.18
C ASP A 59 15.13 -14.17 15.79
N ALA A 60 15.32 -13.26 14.82
CA ALA A 60 16.66 -12.90 14.37
C ALA A 60 17.31 -11.77 15.20
N LEU A 61 16.49 -10.82 15.68
CA LEU A 61 16.96 -9.70 16.50
C LEU A 61 16.59 -9.85 17.99
N GLU A 62 15.95 -10.95 18.38
CA GLU A 62 15.60 -11.29 19.77
C GLU A 62 14.86 -10.16 20.53
N LEU A 63 14.02 -9.39 19.82
CA LEU A 63 13.22 -8.33 20.41
C LEU A 63 12.24 -8.90 21.43
N ASP A 64 12.13 -8.26 22.60
CA ASP A 64 11.09 -8.56 23.58
C ASP A 64 9.70 -8.52 22.89
N PRO A 65 8.92 -9.62 22.90
CA PRO A 65 7.58 -9.63 22.32
C PRO A 65 6.65 -8.52 22.82
N ALA A 66 6.87 -7.97 24.02
CA ALA A 66 6.13 -6.82 24.55
C ALA A 66 6.38 -5.52 23.75
N LEU A 67 7.52 -5.41 23.08
CA LEU A 67 7.92 -4.25 22.27
C LEU A 67 7.49 -4.36 20.80
N LEU A 68 6.92 -5.50 20.37
CA LEU A 68 6.37 -5.65 19.03
C LEU A 68 4.84 -5.54 19.04
N ALA A 69 4.33 -4.56 18.32
CA ALA A 69 2.90 -4.35 18.10
C ALA A 69 2.61 -4.14 16.61
N GLY A 70 1.38 -4.39 16.17
CA GLY A 70 1.03 -4.08 14.80
C GLY A 70 -0.36 -4.50 14.36
N ILE A 71 -0.70 -4.06 13.14
CA ILE A 71 -1.88 -4.46 12.41
C ILE A 71 -1.51 -4.68 10.94
N ALA A 72 -2.01 -5.76 10.35
CA ALA A 72 -1.84 -6.08 8.94
C ALA A 72 -3.20 -6.31 8.29
N THR A 73 -3.54 -5.49 7.31
CA THR A 73 -4.81 -5.60 6.58
C THR A 73 -4.58 -6.22 5.20
N THR A 74 -5.07 -7.45 5.00
CA THR A 74 -4.96 -8.20 3.74
C THR A 74 -6.35 -8.46 3.14
N ARG A 75 -6.41 -9.12 1.99
CA ARG A 75 -7.69 -9.54 1.37
C ARG A 75 -8.24 -10.82 2.02
N HIS A 76 -9.55 -11.00 1.96
CA HIS A 76 -10.22 -12.25 2.40
C HIS A 76 -9.57 -13.52 1.84
N GLY A 77 -9.38 -14.52 2.70
CA GLY A 77 -8.75 -15.81 2.40
C GLY A 77 -7.23 -15.76 2.22
N HIS A 78 -6.58 -14.65 2.60
CA HIS A 78 -5.12 -14.44 2.46
C HIS A 78 -4.46 -14.10 3.81
N GLY A 79 -5.16 -14.35 4.91
CA GLY A 79 -4.59 -14.30 6.25
C GLY A 79 -3.40 -15.24 6.37
N VAL A 80 -2.40 -14.79 7.13
CA VAL A 80 -1.23 -15.58 7.51
C VAL A 80 -1.15 -15.50 9.03
N PRO A 81 -1.02 -16.62 9.75
CA PRO A 81 -0.87 -16.58 11.21
C PRO A 81 0.35 -15.77 11.64
N THR A 82 0.16 -14.96 12.67
CA THR A 82 1.16 -14.11 13.33
C THR A 82 1.06 -14.30 14.84
N ARG A 83 2.12 -13.98 15.57
CA ARG A 83 2.26 -14.14 17.03
C ARG A 83 1.80 -12.92 17.82
N ARG A 84 2.01 -11.71 17.29
CA ARG A 84 1.85 -10.40 17.95
C ARG A 84 1.08 -9.40 17.09
N ILE A 85 1.35 -9.35 15.79
CA ILE A 85 0.71 -8.43 14.84
C ILE A 85 -0.70 -8.95 14.55
N ARG A 86 -1.73 -8.11 14.71
CA ARG A 86 -3.10 -8.52 14.39
C ARG A 86 -3.32 -8.53 12.88
N VAL A 87 -3.73 -9.66 12.31
CA VAL A 87 -4.13 -9.76 10.91
C VAL A 87 -5.63 -9.52 10.77
N VAL A 88 -6.02 -8.62 9.87
CA VAL A 88 -7.41 -8.34 9.50
C VAL A 88 -7.59 -8.63 8.02
N GLU A 89 -8.58 -9.45 7.70
CA GLU A 89 -9.00 -9.68 6.32
C GLU A 89 -10.12 -8.71 5.94
N ALA A 90 -9.96 -8.05 4.79
CA ALA A 90 -10.86 -7.00 4.32
C ALA A 90 -11.15 -7.12 2.81
N GLY A 91 -12.17 -6.39 2.38
CA GLY A 91 -12.66 -6.39 1.01
C GLY A 91 -11.65 -5.87 -0.01
N HIS A 92 -11.46 -6.63 -1.09
CA HIS A 92 -10.70 -6.23 -2.28
C HIS A 92 -11.27 -6.97 -3.50
N PRO A 93 -11.53 -6.30 -4.65
CA PRO A 93 -11.25 -4.89 -4.92
C PRO A 93 -12.33 -3.94 -4.36
N VAL A 94 -13.45 -4.47 -3.87
CA VAL A 94 -14.55 -3.68 -3.30
C VAL A 94 -14.34 -3.50 -1.78
N PRO A 95 -14.23 -2.26 -1.30
CA PRO A 95 -14.15 -1.91 0.12
C PRO A 95 -15.29 -2.47 0.99
N ASP A 96 -14.98 -2.89 2.22
CA ASP A 96 -15.97 -3.33 3.23
C ASP A 96 -15.72 -2.74 4.64
N GLU A 97 -16.56 -3.08 5.62
CA GLU A 97 -16.48 -2.59 6.99
C GLU A 97 -15.21 -3.04 7.72
N ALA A 98 -14.67 -4.22 7.39
CA ALA A 98 -13.44 -4.72 7.98
C ALA A 98 -12.26 -3.79 7.63
N GLY A 99 -12.17 -3.33 6.39
CA GLY A 99 -11.16 -2.35 5.98
C GLY A 99 -11.35 -0.96 6.61
N LEU A 100 -12.61 -0.57 6.90
CA LEU A 100 -12.91 0.67 7.64
C LEU A 100 -12.37 0.61 9.08
N LYS A 101 -12.72 -0.45 9.79
CA LYS A 101 -12.26 -0.68 11.15
C LYS A 101 -10.73 -0.82 11.22
N ALA A 102 -10.14 -1.55 10.29
CA ALA A 102 -8.69 -1.75 10.26
C ALA A 102 -7.92 -0.44 10.00
N ALA A 103 -8.41 0.42 9.10
CA ALA A 103 -7.78 1.72 8.86
C ALA A 103 -7.87 2.65 10.08
N ASP A 104 -9.00 2.64 10.79
CA ASP A 104 -9.16 3.43 12.01
C ASP A 104 -8.24 2.93 13.13
N ASP A 105 -8.18 1.61 13.36
CA ASP A 105 -7.27 0.99 14.30
C ASP A 105 -5.79 1.27 13.93
N THR A 106 -5.45 1.29 12.64
CA THR A 106 -4.12 1.63 12.12
C THR A 106 -3.74 3.07 12.47
N LEU A 107 -4.63 4.04 12.20
CA LEU A 107 -4.39 5.44 12.52
C LEU A 107 -4.23 5.69 14.01
N ARG A 108 -5.08 5.04 14.83
CA ARG A 108 -4.96 5.12 16.31
C ARG A 108 -3.62 4.58 16.78
N LEU A 109 -3.19 3.42 16.28
CA LEU A 109 -1.92 2.82 16.66
C LEU A 109 -0.73 3.71 16.26
N ALA A 110 -0.74 4.25 15.04
CA ALA A 110 0.26 5.21 14.57
C ALA A 110 0.36 6.43 15.50
N ALA A 111 -0.78 6.98 15.93
CA ALA A 111 -0.83 8.14 16.81
C ALA A 111 -0.26 7.89 18.23
N THR A 112 -0.14 6.62 18.65
CA THR A 112 0.49 6.26 19.93
C THR A 112 2.02 6.25 19.87
N ALA A 113 2.62 6.38 18.68
CA ALA A 113 4.05 6.28 18.51
C ALA A 113 4.80 7.47 19.15
N THR A 114 5.98 7.18 19.68
CA THR A 114 6.86 8.12 20.38
C THR A 114 8.18 8.28 19.63
N ALA A 115 9.03 9.20 20.09
CA ALA A 115 10.31 9.46 19.43
C ALA A 115 11.30 8.29 19.47
N ASP A 116 11.11 7.34 20.39
CA ASP A 116 11.92 6.15 20.57
C ASP A 116 11.39 4.93 19.80
N ASP A 117 10.19 5.02 19.21
CA ASP A 117 9.57 3.93 18.45
C ASP A 117 10.01 3.94 16.97
N LEU A 118 9.96 2.77 16.34
CA LEU A 118 9.98 2.59 14.89
C LEU A 118 8.57 2.30 14.39
N LEU A 119 8.07 3.13 13.48
CA LEU A 119 6.84 2.87 12.73
C LEU A 119 7.20 2.26 11.37
N LEU A 120 7.14 0.93 11.30
CA LEU A 120 7.43 0.17 10.09
C LEU A 120 6.16 -0.03 9.26
N VAL A 121 6.07 0.66 8.14
CA VAL A 121 4.91 0.63 7.24
C VAL A 121 5.20 -0.30 6.07
N LEU A 122 4.43 -1.38 5.94
CA LEU A 122 4.63 -2.43 4.94
C LEU A 122 3.51 -2.38 3.90
N ILE A 123 3.83 -1.96 2.68
CA ILE A 123 2.82 -1.73 1.64
C ILE A 123 3.01 -2.70 0.49
N SER A 124 1.92 -3.30 0.05
CA SER A 124 1.86 -4.04 -1.20
C SER A 124 0.62 -3.63 -1.99
N GLY A 125 0.51 -4.17 -3.19
CA GLY A 125 -0.63 -3.97 -4.06
C GLY A 125 -1.99 -4.20 -3.42
N GLY A 126 -2.97 -3.34 -3.71
CA GLY A 126 -4.31 -3.41 -3.13
C GLY A 126 -4.51 -2.64 -1.82
N GLY A 127 -3.46 -2.02 -1.26
CA GLY A 127 -3.55 -1.25 -0.01
C GLY A 127 -4.61 -0.14 -0.01
N SER A 128 -4.87 0.52 -1.16
CA SER A 128 -5.91 1.54 -1.27
C SER A 128 -7.32 1.04 -0.97
N ALA A 129 -7.60 -0.24 -1.29
CA ALA A 129 -8.88 -0.89 -1.03
C ALA A 129 -8.98 -1.43 0.40
N ASN A 130 -7.87 -1.87 1.00
CA ASN A 130 -7.83 -2.37 2.37
C ASN A 130 -7.91 -1.25 3.43
N TRP A 131 -7.23 -0.13 3.23
CA TRP A 131 -7.25 1.00 4.16
C TRP A 131 -8.28 2.06 3.78
N ILE A 132 -9.49 1.90 4.31
CA ILE A 132 -10.62 2.80 4.06
C ILE A 132 -10.80 3.72 5.26
N ALA A 133 -10.39 4.97 5.14
CA ALA A 133 -10.67 5.96 6.18
C ALA A 133 -11.28 7.20 5.52
N PRO A 134 -12.61 7.33 5.44
CA PRO A 134 -13.27 8.57 5.03
C PRO A 134 -12.88 9.73 5.95
N VAL A 135 -12.86 10.95 5.43
CA VAL A 135 -12.75 12.18 6.24
C VAL A 135 -13.97 12.37 7.12
N ASP A 136 -13.82 13.16 8.17
CA ASP A 136 -14.89 13.43 9.11
C ASP A 136 -16.09 14.07 8.39
N GLY A 137 -17.31 13.63 8.76
CA GLY A 137 -18.54 14.08 8.11
C GLY A 137 -18.88 13.37 6.79
N VAL A 138 -17.99 12.54 6.22
CA VAL A 138 -18.27 11.70 5.04
C VAL A 138 -18.48 10.25 5.47
N SER A 139 -19.65 9.68 5.18
CA SER A 139 -19.94 8.29 5.52
C SER A 139 -19.22 7.30 4.60
N PHE A 140 -19.12 6.05 5.04
CA PHE A 140 -18.55 4.98 4.21
C PHE A 140 -19.34 4.78 2.91
N ALA A 141 -20.68 4.80 2.97
CA ALA A 141 -21.55 4.69 1.80
C ALA A 141 -21.31 5.83 0.79
N GLN A 142 -21.15 7.07 1.28
CA GLN A 142 -20.86 8.23 0.43
C GLN A 142 -19.49 8.09 -0.23
N LYS A 143 -18.47 7.63 0.51
CA LYS A 143 -17.15 7.34 -0.06
C LYS A 143 -17.20 6.26 -1.14
N GLN A 144 -18.00 5.21 -0.95
CA GLN A 144 -18.22 4.18 -1.97
C GLN A 144 -18.92 4.74 -3.22
N GLN A 145 -19.91 5.62 -3.03
CA GLN A 145 -20.63 6.28 -4.12
C GLN A 145 -19.71 7.15 -4.96
N VAL A 146 -18.86 7.97 -4.34
CA VAL A 146 -17.83 8.77 -5.05
C VAL A 146 -16.90 7.87 -5.86
N ASN A 147 -16.42 6.77 -5.26
CA ASN A 147 -15.53 5.84 -5.97
C ASN A 147 -16.22 5.19 -7.18
N ARG A 148 -17.51 4.84 -7.05
CA ARG A 148 -18.30 4.30 -8.16
C ARG A 148 -18.54 5.34 -9.25
N ALA A 149 -18.80 6.60 -8.89
CA ALA A 149 -18.96 7.70 -9.83
C ALA A 149 -17.67 7.93 -10.64
N LEU A 150 -16.51 7.96 -9.96
CA LEU A 150 -15.19 8.07 -10.60
C LEU A 150 -14.89 6.92 -11.57
N LEU A 151 -15.20 5.68 -11.19
CA LEU A 151 -15.02 4.53 -12.09
C LEU A 151 -15.93 4.63 -13.33
N ARG A 152 -17.18 5.08 -13.15
CA ARG A 152 -18.15 5.23 -14.25
C ARG A 152 -17.84 6.40 -15.17
N SER A 153 -17.12 7.43 -14.69
CA SER A 153 -16.78 8.58 -15.51
C SER A 153 -15.63 8.33 -16.49
N GLY A 154 -14.96 7.18 -16.40
CA GLY A 154 -13.77 6.87 -17.21
C GLY A 154 -12.59 7.78 -16.87
N ALA A 155 -12.56 8.36 -15.66
CA ALA A 155 -11.43 9.20 -15.24
C ALA A 155 -10.15 8.34 -15.17
N PRO A 156 -9.01 8.84 -15.66
CA PRO A 156 -7.72 8.16 -15.49
C PRO A 156 -7.43 7.90 -14.00
N ILE A 157 -6.74 6.81 -13.70
CA ILE A 157 -6.48 6.39 -12.31
C ILE A 157 -5.76 7.47 -11.49
N GLY A 158 -4.88 8.25 -12.13
CA GLY A 158 -4.22 9.40 -11.52
C GLY A 158 -5.21 10.44 -11.00
N GLU A 159 -6.17 10.86 -11.83
CA GLU A 159 -7.22 11.82 -11.46
C GLU A 159 -8.15 11.25 -10.38
N MET A 160 -8.51 9.97 -10.48
CA MET A 160 -9.29 9.31 -9.43
C MET A 160 -8.55 9.35 -8.08
N ASN A 161 -7.25 9.09 -8.08
CA ASN A 161 -6.44 9.08 -6.87
C ASN A 161 -6.34 10.47 -6.22
N ILE A 162 -6.36 11.56 -6.99
CA ILE A 162 -6.41 12.93 -6.47
C ILE A 162 -7.65 13.12 -5.59
N VAL A 163 -8.84 12.81 -6.12
CA VAL A 163 -10.10 12.93 -5.36
C VAL A 163 -10.11 11.99 -4.15
N ARG A 164 -9.64 10.75 -4.32
CA ARG A 164 -9.62 9.74 -3.25
C ARG A 164 -8.68 10.10 -2.10
N LYS A 165 -7.55 10.75 -2.39
CA LYS A 165 -6.59 11.26 -1.37
C LYS A 165 -7.26 12.34 -0.54
N HIS A 166 -7.90 13.34 -1.15
CA HIS A 166 -8.52 14.46 -0.44
C HIS A 166 -9.76 14.07 0.40
N LEU A 167 -10.40 12.94 0.10
CA LEU A 167 -11.51 12.40 0.88
C LEU A 167 -11.08 11.30 1.87
N SER A 168 -9.81 11.22 2.28
CA SER A 168 -9.34 10.15 3.16
C SER A 168 -8.42 10.57 4.32
N ARG A 169 -8.72 10.14 5.55
CA ARG A 169 -7.87 10.40 6.74
C ARG A 169 -6.50 9.71 6.73
N ILE A 170 -6.28 8.70 5.88
CA ILE A 170 -5.03 7.89 5.88
C ILE A 170 -4.13 8.11 4.65
N LYS A 171 -4.69 8.51 3.51
CA LYS A 171 -3.98 8.66 2.23
C LYS A 171 -3.33 10.05 2.10
N GLY A 172 -2.43 10.23 1.13
CA GLY A 172 -1.80 11.53 0.86
C GLY A 172 -0.94 12.03 2.03
N GLY A 173 -0.07 11.16 2.54
CA GLY A 173 0.88 11.43 3.61
C GLY A 173 0.28 11.45 5.02
N ARG A 174 -1.04 11.28 5.16
CA ARG A 174 -1.70 11.45 6.47
C ARG A 174 -1.40 10.34 7.47
N LEU A 175 -1.02 9.14 7.02
CA LEU A 175 -0.48 8.13 7.94
C LEU A 175 0.87 8.57 8.50
N ALA A 176 1.73 9.19 7.67
CA ALA A 176 2.98 9.77 8.17
C ALA A 176 2.71 10.89 9.17
N ARG A 177 1.74 11.78 8.90
CA ARG A 177 1.33 12.81 9.86
C ARG A 177 0.82 12.23 11.19
N ALA A 178 0.05 11.14 11.15
CA ALA A 178 -0.42 10.48 12.37
C ALA A 178 0.74 9.89 13.20
N GLY A 179 1.75 9.34 12.53
CA GLY A 179 2.92 8.69 13.15
C GLY A 179 4.16 9.58 13.34
N GLN A 180 4.09 10.87 13.02
CA GLN A 180 5.24 11.77 12.80
C GLN A 180 6.23 11.90 13.97
N ARG A 181 5.85 11.45 15.17
CA ARG A 181 6.72 11.46 16.35
C ARG A 181 7.83 10.41 16.24
N ALA A 182 7.54 9.27 15.64
CA ALA A 182 8.47 8.15 15.49
C ALA A 182 9.36 8.28 14.24
N GLU A 183 10.38 7.43 14.16
CA GLU A 183 10.98 7.14 12.85
C GLU A 183 9.98 6.33 12.02
N ILE A 184 9.74 6.74 10.77
CA ILE A 184 8.83 6.07 9.86
C ILE A 184 9.65 5.47 8.73
N VAL A 185 9.53 4.15 8.54
CA VAL A 185 10.16 3.44 7.43
C VAL A 185 9.07 2.74 6.64
N THR A 186 8.88 3.17 5.39
CA THR A 186 7.95 2.51 4.48
C THR A 186 8.69 1.58 3.55
N LEU A 187 8.37 0.29 3.59
CA LEU A 187 8.87 -0.71 2.66
C LEU A 187 7.73 -1.13 1.73
N ALA A 188 7.88 -0.83 0.44
CA ALA A 188 6.83 -1.03 -0.56
C ALA A 188 7.22 -2.09 -1.60
N ILE A 189 6.27 -2.97 -1.90
CA ILE A 189 6.27 -3.85 -3.07
C ILE A 189 5.34 -3.22 -4.10
N SER A 190 5.90 -2.79 -5.23
CA SER A 190 5.14 -2.11 -6.28
C SER A 190 4.32 -3.08 -7.11
N ASP A 191 3.04 -2.76 -7.30
CA ASP A 191 2.17 -3.34 -8.35
C ASP A 191 1.56 -2.27 -9.25
N VAL A 192 2.13 -1.06 -9.24
CA VAL A 192 1.65 0.08 -10.04
C VAL A 192 2.60 0.36 -11.21
N PRO A 193 2.09 0.77 -12.37
CA PRO A 193 2.91 1.24 -13.48
C PRO A 193 3.83 2.39 -13.04
N HIS A 194 5.06 2.40 -13.57
CA HIS A 194 6.10 3.40 -13.27
C HIS A 194 6.57 3.52 -11.81
N ASP A 195 6.10 2.65 -10.92
CA ASP A 195 6.50 2.60 -9.50
C ASP A 195 6.34 3.93 -8.73
N ASP A 196 5.38 4.80 -9.09
CA ASP A 196 5.18 6.09 -8.39
C ASP A 196 4.79 5.87 -6.91
N PRO A 197 5.64 6.28 -5.94
CA PRO A 197 5.34 6.16 -4.51
C PRO A 197 4.01 6.80 -4.08
N SER A 198 3.60 7.89 -4.74
CA SER A 198 2.36 8.61 -4.42
C SER A 198 1.10 7.85 -4.84
N ALA A 199 1.25 6.95 -5.82
CA ALA A 199 0.18 6.10 -6.33
C ALA A 199 0.05 4.80 -5.52
N ILE A 200 1.16 4.23 -5.04
CA ILE A 200 1.17 2.99 -4.24
C ILE A 200 0.37 3.17 -2.96
N ALA A 201 -0.73 2.42 -2.82
CA ALA A 201 -1.73 2.56 -1.77
C ALA A 201 -2.27 4.00 -1.58
N SER A 202 -2.16 4.84 -2.62
CA SER A 202 -2.44 6.28 -2.59
C SER A 202 -1.55 7.07 -1.62
N GLY A 203 -0.29 6.66 -1.48
CA GLY A 203 0.79 7.37 -0.80
C GLY A 203 0.48 7.73 0.65
N PRO A 204 0.14 6.78 1.54
CA PRO A 204 -0.23 7.10 2.93
C PRO A 204 0.92 7.74 3.72
N THR A 205 2.18 7.49 3.33
CA THR A 205 3.39 8.02 3.97
C THR A 205 4.23 8.91 3.05
N VAL A 206 3.68 9.29 1.89
CA VAL A 206 4.35 10.09 0.86
C VAL A 206 3.60 11.42 0.67
N ALA A 207 4.34 12.47 0.36
CA ALA A 207 3.76 13.77 0.05
C ALA A 207 2.83 13.72 -1.18
N ASP A 208 1.77 14.51 -1.13
CA ASP A 208 0.81 14.67 -2.22
C ASP A 208 0.87 16.09 -2.76
N PRO A 209 1.44 16.32 -3.96
CA PRO A 209 1.55 17.65 -4.54
C PRO A 209 0.21 18.21 -5.05
N THR A 210 -0.80 17.34 -5.20
CA THR A 210 -2.14 17.73 -5.69
C THR A 210 -2.95 18.35 -4.57
N THR A 211 -3.95 19.17 -4.88
CA THR A 211 -4.66 20.02 -3.92
C THR A 211 -6.16 19.73 -3.86
N LEU A 212 -6.83 20.28 -2.85
CA LEU A 212 -8.30 20.30 -2.82
C LEU A 212 -8.89 20.99 -4.06
N ALA A 213 -8.20 22.00 -4.61
CA ALA A 213 -8.63 22.66 -5.84
C ALA A 213 -8.60 21.71 -7.04
N ASP A 214 -7.57 20.88 -7.16
CA ASP A 214 -7.48 19.84 -8.20
C ASP A 214 -8.60 18.81 -8.04
N ALA A 215 -8.87 18.37 -6.80
CA ALA A 215 -9.95 17.44 -6.53
C ALA A 215 -11.32 18.01 -6.93
N ARG A 216 -11.60 19.29 -6.61
CA ARG A 216 -12.84 19.98 -7.03
C ARG A 216 -12.90 20.16 -8.55
N ALA A 217 -11.78 20.48 -9.20
CA ALA A 217 -11.70 20.60 -10.65
C ALA A 217 -12.04 19.28 -11.34
N ILE A 218 -11.59 18.13 -10.80
CA ILE A 218 -11.90 16.79 -11.33
C ILE A 218 -13.38 16.46 -11.15
N VAL A 219 -13.95 16.74 -9.96
CA VAL A 219 -15.40 16.57 -9.72
C VAL A 219 -16.21 17.36 -10.75
N ALA A 220 -15.83 18.60 -11.04
CA ALA A 220 -16.48 19.45 -12.03
C ALA A 220 -16.27 18.95 -13.47
N LYS A 221 -15.03 18.60 -13.84
CA LYS A 221 -14.64 18.11 -15.18
C LYS A 221 -15.48 16.92 -15.62
N TYR A 222 -15.75 15.98 -14.71
CA TYR A 222 -16.54 14.79 -14.99
C TYR A 222 -18.02 14.90 -14.59
N ASN A 223 -18.47 16.08 -14.14
CA ASN A 223 -19.82 16.33 -13.65
C ASN A 223 -20.30 15.25 -12.65
N LEU A 224 -19.45 14.92 -11.68
CA LEU A 224 -19.73 13.84 -10.74
C LEU A 224 -20.87 14.25 -9.79
N ALA A 225 -21.92 13.42 -9.74
CA ALA A 225 -22.95 13.55 -8.72
C ALA A 225 -22.39 13.14 -7.35
N ILE A 226 -22.17 14.13 -6.48
CA ILE A 226 -21.67 13.95 -5.11
C ILE A 226 -22.63 14.56 -4.09
N ASP A 227 -22.71 13.95 -2.91
CA ASP A 227 -23.51 14.45 -1.80
C ASP A 227 -22.94 15.75 -1.21
N ASP A 228 -23.80 16.53 -0.54
CA ASP A 228 -23.41 17.79 0.10
C ASP A 228 -22.35 17.62 1.19
N SER A 229 -22.30 16.48 1.88
CA SER A 229 -21.22 16.18 2.83
C SER A 229 -19.87 16.04 2.12
N VAL A 230 -19.83 15.41 0.95
CA VAL A 230 -18.62 15.26 0.15
C VAL A 230 -18.19 16.61 -0.41
N ARG A 231 -19.14 17.43 -0.87
CA ARG A 231 -18.87 18.80 -1.32
C ARG A 231 -18.24 19.63 -0.19
N ARG A 232 -18.89 19.66 0.98
CA ARG A 232 -18.35 20.34 2.18
C ARG A 232 -16.97 19.83 2.56
N ALA A 233 -16.74 18.52 2.49
CA ALA A 233 -15.43 17.95 2.78
C ALA A 233 -14.34 18.40 1.79
N LEU A 234 -14.68 18.58 0.50
CA LEU A 234 -13.76 19.11 -0.50
C LEU A 234 -13.55 20.63 -0.41
N ASP A 235 -14.45 21.34 0.25
CA ASP A 235 -14.34 22.78 0.51
C ASP A 235 -13.62 23.09 1.85
N ASP A 236 -13.49 22.09 2.72
CA ASP A 236 -12.82 22.23 4.02
C ASP A 236 -11.28 22.19 3.88
N PRO A 237 -10.56 23.30 4.18
CA PRO A 237 -9.10 23.32 4.11
C PRO A 237 -8.43 22.35 5.10
N GLY A 238 -9.12 21.91 6.16
CA GLY A 238 -8.64 20.87 7.06
C GLY A 238 -8.46 19.50 6.39
N ASN A 239 -9.12 19.28 5.25
CA ASN A 239 -8.99 18.09 4.41
C ASN A 239 -7.91 18.23 3.33
N GLU A 240 -6.98 19.19 3.47
CA GLU A 240 -5.81 19.26 2.61
C GLU A 240 -4.80 18.14 2.95
N SER A 241 -4.19 17.53 1.93
CA SER A 241 -3.22 16.43 2.09
C SER A 241 -1.84 16.97 2.49
N CYS A 242 -0.92 16.08 2.89
CA CYS A 242 0.42 16.49 3.33
C CYS A 242 1.26 16.88 2.11
N LYS A 243 1.78 18.12 2.09
CA LYS A 243 2.49 18.68 0.93
C LYS A 243 3.98 18.35 0.95
N PRO A 244 4.67 18.46 -0.20
CA PRO A 244 6.13 18.47 -0.21
C PRO A 244 6.66 19.51 0.78
N GLY A 245 7.59 19.11 1.65
CA GLY A 245 8.13 19.95 2.72
C GLY A 245 7.33 19.95 4.03
N ASP A 246 6.24 19.19 4.15
CA ASP A 246 5.51 19.04 5.41
C ASP A 246 6.41 18.43 6.51
N PRO A 247 6.48 19.02 7.72
CA PRO A 247 7.28 18.51 8.84
C PRO A 247 6.98 17.05 9.23
N ALA A 248 5.79 16.53 8.89
CA ALA A 248 5.44 15.13 9.09
C ALA A 248 6.42 14.14 8.42
N PHE A 249 7.15 14.58 7.41
CA PHE A 249 8.12 13.75 6.69
C PHE A 249 9.56 13.87 7.21
N ALA A 250 9.83 14.71 8.22
CA ALA A 250 11.18 14.96 8.72
C ALA A 250 11.92 13.69 9.20
N ARG A 251 11.16 12.67 9.63
CA ARG A 251 11.66 11.36 10.08
C ARG A 251 11.10 10.20 9.26
N SER A 252 10.68 10.45 8.02
CA SER A 252 10.06 9.45 7.15
C SER A 252 10.97 9.06 6.00
N THR A 253 11.07 7.76 5.75
CA THR A 253 11.76 7.18 4.59
C THR A 253 10.82 6.24 3.83
N PHE A 254 11.00 6.18 2.51
CA PHE A 254 10.23 5.30 1.63
C PHE A 254 11.18 4.55 0.71
N GLU A 255 11.07 3.23 0.70
CA GLU A 255 11.91 2.32 -0.08
C GLU A 255 11.04 1.37 -0.90
N LEU A 256 11.30 1.30 -2.20
CA LEU A 256 10.75 0.26 -3.07
C LEU A 256 11.67 -0.95 -3.02
N ILE A 257 11.23 -1.98 -2.32
CA ILE A 257 12.05 -3.17 -2.06
C ILE A 257 11.83 -4.28 -3.09
N ALA A 258 10.72 -4.22 -3.83
CA ALA A 258 10.46 -5.12 -4.94
C ALA A 258 9.67 -4.39 -6.04
N LYS A 259 10.11 -4.61 -7.28
CA LYS A 259 9.54 -4.04 -8.50
C LYS A 259 9.24 -5.16 -9.49
N PRO A 260 8.20 -5.04 -10.34
CA PRO A 260 7.85 -6.08 -11.32
C PRO A 260 9.02 -6.47 -12.24
N LYS A 261 9.89 -5.50 -12.58
CA LYS A 261 11.11 -5.74 -13.36
C LYS A 261 12.01 -6.84 -12.78
N ALA A 262 12.21 -6.88 -11.45
CA ALA A 262 13.06 -7.88 -10.81
C ALA A 262 12.48 -9.30 -10.96
N SER A 263 11.16 -9.44 -10.88
CA SER A 263 10.47 -10.72 -11.13
C SER A 263 10.61 -11.17 -12.58
N ILE A 264 10.50 -10.25 -13.54
CA ILE A 264 10.69 -10.55 -14.97
C ILE A 264 12.13 -10.98 -15.24
N GLU A 265 13.12 -10.27 -14.69
CA GLU A 265 14.55 -10.61 -14.82
C GLU A 265 14.85 -12.02 -14.27
N ALA A 266 14.24 -12.39 -13.13
CA ALA A 266 14.38 -13.73 -12.56
C ALA A 266 13.77 -14.82 -13.46
N ALA A 267 12.59 -14.59 -14.05
CA ALA A 267 11.99 -15.49 -15.02
C ALA A 267 12.85 -15.63 -16.30
N VAL A 268 13.33 -14.50 -16.84
CA VAL A 268 14.18 -14.45 -18.02
C VAL A 268 15.47 -15.24 -17.80
N LYS A 269 16.09 -15.13 -16.62
CA LYS A 269 17.27 -15.90 -16.25
C LYS A 269 17.02 -17.41 -16.35
N VAL A 270 15.97 -17.91 -15.72
CA VAL A 270 15.63 -19.36 -15.76
C VAL A 270 15.32 -19.83 -17.17
N ALA A 271 14.61 -19.03 -17.97
CA ALA A 271 14.31 -19.37 -19.36
C ALA A 271 15.58 -19.45 -20.23
N ARG A 272 16.52 -18.51 -20.07
CA ARG A 272 17.81 -18.51 -20.78
C ARG A 272 18.70 -19.69 -20.38
N GLU A 273 18.76 -20.01 -19.09
CA GLU A 273 19.49 -21.18 -18.57
C GLU A 273 18.94 -22.50 -19.11
N ALA A 274 17.64 -22.55 -19.41
CA ALA A 274 17.00 -23.68 -20.08
C ALA A 274 17.18 -23.69 -21.62
N GLY A 275 17.98 -22.76 -22.18
CA GLY A 275 18.32 -22.70 -23.60
C GLY A 275 17.31 -21.96 -24.49
N TYR A 276 16.38 -21.21 -23.91
CA TYR A 276 15.39 -20.45 -24.68
C TYR A 276 15.89 -19.03 -24.99
N ALA A 277 15.63 -18.58 -26.21
CA ALA A 277 15.69 -17.17 -26.54
C ALA A 277 14.51 -16.45 -25.86
N THR A 278 14.80 -15.32 -25.22
CA THR A 278 13.81 -14.53 -24.46
C THR A 278 13.70 -13.14 -25.05
N ILE A 279 12.47 -12.67 -25.29
CA ILE A 279 12.17 -11.27 -25.59
C ILE A 279 11.43 -10.72 -24.36
N ASP A 280 12.04 -9.76 -23.69
CA ASP A 280 11.41 -9.05 -22.58
C ASP A 280 10.62 -7.86 -23.13
N LEU A 281 9.32 -7.85 -22.88
CA LEU A 281 8.40 -6.79 -23.33
C LEU A 281 8.29 -5.64 -22.32
N GLY A 282 8.99 -5.74 -21.18
CA GLY A 282 9.00 -4.74 -20.13
C GLY A 282 7.94 -4.96 -19.05
N ALA A 283 8.10 -4.20 -17.95
CA ALA A 283 7.24 -4.25 -16.77
C ALA A 283 6.00 -3.33 -16.85
N ASP A 284 5.99 -2.40 -17.82
CA ASP A 284 4.96 -1.37 -17.96
C ASP A 284 3.95 -1.73 -19.08
N LEU A 285 3.64 -3.02 -19.25
CA LEU A 285 2.61 -3.46 -20.20
C LEU A 285 1.23 -3.01 -19.73
N GLU A 286 0.60 -2.11 -20.50
CA GLU A 286 -0.73 -1.57 -20.25
C GLU A 286 -1.67 -1.85 -21.44
N GLY A 287 -2.94 -2.14 -21.15
CA GLY A 287 -3.98 -2.37 -22.16
C GLY A 287 -5.11 -3.25 -21.63
N GLU A 288 -6.13 -3.49 -22.44
CA GLU A 288 -7.17 -4.48 -22.12
C GLU A 288 -6.54 -5.87 -22.10
N ALA A 289 -6.76 -6.63 -21.02
CA ALA A 289 -6.09 -7.91 -20.80
C ALA A 289 -6.28 -8.91 -21.95
N ARG A 290 -7.41 -8.82 -22.69
CA ARG A 290 -7.69 -9.68 -23.85
C ARG A 290 -6.87 -9.33 -25.10
N ASP A 291 -6.42 -8.08 -25.20
CA ASP A 291 -5.71 -7.56 -26.37
C ASP A 291 -4.19 -7.66 -26.18
N VAL A 292 -3.74 -7.73 -24.92
CA VAL A 292 -2.31 -7.79 -24.53
C VAL A 292 -1.82 -9.24 -24.32
N ALA A 293 -2.71 -10.18 -23.96
CA ALA A 293 -2.38 -11.58 -23.66
C ALA A 293 -2.42 -12.50 -24.90
#